data_AF-S0ATP7-F1
#
_entry.id   AF-S0ATP7-F1
#
_cell.length_a   1.000
_cell.length_b   1.000
_cell.length_c   1.000
_cell.angle_alpha   90.00
_cell.angle_beta   90.00
_cell.angle_gamma   90.00
#
_symmetry.space_group_name_H-M   'P 1'
#
loop_
_entity.id
_entity.type
_entity.pdbx_description
1 polymer ?
#
loop_
_entity_poly.entity_id
_entity_poly.type
_entity_poly.pdbx_seq_one_letter_code
_entity_poly.pdbx_strand_id
1 'polypeptide(L)'
;MIEFINNMDTLRNELYNNSRDIIKLLEERREIAGKIGECKVAGGLKIRNREREIEILKSLSYDHFTEFVLNLLFEFSINYEVLNRNSADSVKYSRILNGVKYIEYRSERDNLIFLLSRILNPGTVVLCDYHEISKILISAGHHIANAIEKPDLVIYMDGRENQEIIIKDGSMLISENFLASKANIYTVEIQ
;
A
#
# COMPACT_ATOMS: atom_id res chain seq x y z
N MET A 1 -16.32 -33.85 -19.81
CA MET A 1 -15.56 -32.68 -20.33
C MET A 1 -16.42 -31.42 -20.34
N ILE A 2 -17.61 -31.44 -20.96
CA ILE A 2 -18.58 -30.31 -20.93
C ILE A 2 -19.01 -29.96 -19.50
N GLU A 3 -19.31 -30.95 -18.66
CA GLU A 3 -19.70 -30.75 -17.26
C GLU A 3 -18.60 -30.11 -16.40
N PHE A 4 -17.34 -30.50 -16.62
CA PHE A 4 -16.19 -29.88 -15.96
C PHE A 4 -16.03 -28.41 -16.34
N ILE A 5 -16.21 -28.07 -17.63
CA ILE A 5 -16.15 -26.68 -18.11
C ILE A 5 -17.27 -25.84 -17.48
N ASN A 6 -18.50 -26.36 -17.46
CA ASN A 6 -19.64 -25.68 -16.85
C ASN A 6 -19.44 -25.45 -15.34
N ASN A 7 -18.87 -26.42 -14.63
CA ASN A 7 -18.57 -26.29 -13.20
C ASN A 7 -17.47 -25.23 -12.97
N MET A 8 -16.44 -25.19 -13.81
CA MET A 8 -15.39 -24.17 -13.71
C MET A 8 -15.94 -22.76 -13.97
N ASP A 9 -16.82 -22.59 -14.94
CA ASP A 9 -17.42 -21.27 -15.22
C ASP A 9 -18.39 -20.83 -14.11
N THR A 10 -19.07 -21.78 -13.48
CA THR A 10 -19.88 -21.50 -12.27
C THR A 10 -19.01 -20.98 -11.14
N LEU A 11 -17.91 -21.67 -10.81
CA LEU A 11 -16.98 -21.25 -9.76
C LEU A 11 -16.33 -19.89 -10.06
N ARG A 12 -16.01 -19.61 -11.32
CA ARG A 12 -15.49 -18.29 -11.74
C ARG A 12 -16.50 -17.18 -11.51
N ASN A 13 -17.77 -17.42 -11.85
CA ASN A 13 -18.84 -16.46 -11.62
C ASN A 13 -19.08 -16.23 -10.11
N GLU A 14 -19.00 -17.28 -9.30
CA GLU A 14 -19.06 -17.15 -7.84
C GLU A 14 -17.89 -16.33 -7.29
N LEU A 15 -16.65 -16.59 -7.73
CA LEU A 15 -15.48 -15.80 -7.35
C LEU A 15 -15.62 -14.32 -7.74
N TYR A 16 -16.14 -14.06 -8.94
CA TYR A 16 -16.40 -12.70 -9.41
C TYR A 16 -17.42 -11.99 -8.51
N ASN A 17 -18.54 -12.63 -8.21
CA ASN A 17 -19.58 -12.07 -7.35
C ASN A 17 -19.06 -11.82 -5.92
N ASN A 18 -18.34 -12.80 -5.35
CA ASN A 18 -17.71 -12.65 -4.04
C ASN A 18 -16.72 -11.47 -4.02
N SER A 19 -15.92 -11.31 -5.08
CA SER A 19 -14.98 -10.19 -5.21
C SER A 19 -15.69 -8.85 -5.26
N ARG A 20 -16.80 -8.75 -6.00
CA ARG A 20 -17.63 -7.54 -6.06
C ARG A 20 -18.21 -7.19 -4.70
N ASP A 21 -18.68 -8.19 -3.96
CA ASP A 21 -19.27 -7.99 -2.63
C ASP A 21 -18.20 -7.57 -1.61
N ILE A 22 -16.99 -8.15 -1.68
CA ILE A 22 -15.84 -7.71 -0.89
C ILE A 22 -15.50 -6.23 -1.17
N ILE A 23 -15.44 -5.82 -2.44
CA ILE A 23 -15.17 -4.43 -2.82
C ILE A 23 -16.23 -3.50 -2.22
N LYS A 24 -17.51 -3.88 -2.29
CA LYS A 24 -18.60 -3.09 -1.70
C LYS A 24 -18.44 -2.93 -0.18
N LEU A 25 -18.11 -4.01 0.53
CA LEU A 25 -17.86 -3.97 1.98
C LEU A 25 -16.64 -3.09 2.33
N LEU A 26 -15.60 -3.08 1.49
CA LEU A 26 -14.45 -2.21 1.69
C LEU A 26 -14.79 -0.73 1.49
N GLU A 27 -15.64 -0.40 0.51
CA GLU A 27 -16.15 0.96 0.29
C GLU A 27 -16.99 1.44 1.49
N GLU A 28 -17.90 0.60 1.99
CA GLU A 28 -18.68 0.91 3.21
C GLU A 28 -17.76 1.10 4.42
N ARG A 29 -16.76 0.23 4.57
CA ARG A 29 -15.75 0.35 5.64
C ARG A 29 -14.95 1.65 5.52
N ARG A 30 -14.60 2.08 4.30
CA ARG A 30 -13.91 3.35 4.04
C ARG A 30 -14.72 4.53 4.56
N GLU A 31 -16.01 4.58 4.25
CA GLU A 31 -16.91 5.64 4.71
C GLU A 31 -17.03 5.69 6.23
N ILE A 32 -17.15 4.52 6.86
CA ILE A 32 -17.20 4.41 8.33
C ILE A 32 -15.88 4.89 8.95
N ALA A 33 -14.74 4.47 8.39
CA ALA A 33 -13.42 4.91 8.84
C ALA A 33 -13.27 6.44 8.76
N GLY A 34 -13.68 7.05 7.65
CA GLY A 34 -13.66 8.53 7.51
C GLY A 34 -14.44 9.24 8.62
N LYS A 35 -15.66 8.77 8.93
CA LYS A 35 -16.50 9.31 10.01
C LYS A 35 -15.87 9.10 11.40
N ILE A 36 -15.28 7.92 11.65
CA ILE A 36 -14.55 7.66 12.90
C ILE A 36 -13.38 8.62 13.04
N GLY A 37 -12.64 8.86 11.95
CA GLY A 37 -11.56 9.84 11.88
C GLY A 37 -12.03 11.21 12.35
N GLU A 38 -13.11 11.74 11.75
CA GLU A 38 -13.72 13.03 12.12
C GLU A 38 -14.05 13.11 13.62
N CYS A 39 -14.72 12.09 14.17
CA CYS A 39 -15.04 12.05 15.59
C CYS A 39 -13.79 12.03 16.48
N LYS A 40 -12.75 11.27 16.11
CA LYS A 40 -11.48 11.22 16.84
C LYS A 40 -10.74 12.57 16.77
N VAL A 41 -10.82 13.29 15.65
CA VAL A 41 -10.27 14.65 15.54
C VAL A 41 -10.98 15.59 16.51
N ALA A 42 -12.31 15.64 16.44
CA ALA A 42 -13.12 16.52 17.27
C ALA A 42 -12.92 16.25 18.78
N GLY A 43 -12.72 14.98 19.15
CA GLY A 43 -12.47 14.57 20.53
C GLY A 43 -11.00 14.60 20.97
N GLY A 44 -10.06 15.04 20.13
CA GLY A 44 -8.63 15.03 20.47
C GLY A 44 -8.03 13.63 20.70
N LEU A 45 -8.67 12.58 20.17
CA LEU A 45 -8.26 11.20 20.37
C LEU A 45 -7.14 10.81 19.41
N LYS A 46 -6.36 9.78 19.77
CA LYS A 46 -5.38 9.18 18.86
C LYS A 46 -6.10 8.40 17.76
N ILE A 47 -5.55 8.45 16.54
CA ILE A 47 -6.05 7.68 15.40
C ILE A 47 -5.91 6.19 15.69
N ARG A 48 -4.69 5.74 16.04
CA ARG A 48 -4.45 4.33 16.36
C ARG A 48 -4.76 4.01 17.82
N ASN A 49 -5.47 2.92 18.05
CA ASN A 49 -5.69 2.33 19.37
C ASN A 49 -5.28 0.86 19.34
N ARG A 50 -4.04 0.59 19.75
CA ARG A 50 -3.43 -0.75 19.66
C ARG A 50 -4.05 -1.76 20.63
N GLU A 51 -4.49 -1.32 21.80
CA GLU A 51 -5.14 -2.18 22.78
C GLU A 51 -6.45 -2.74 22.23
N ARG A 52 -7.26 -1.89 21.62
CA ARG A 52 -8.51 -2.30 20.96
C ARG A 52 -8.25 -3.24 19.77
N GLU A 53 -7.22 -2.99 18.96
CA GLU A 53 -6.84 -3.91 17.87
C GLU A 53 -6.52 -5.30 18.42
N ILE A 54 -5.74 -5.39 19.50
CA ILE A 54 -5.38 -6.66 20.15
C ILE A 54 -6.63 -7.37 20.69
N GLU A 55 -7.55 -6.65 21.31
CA GLU A 55 -8.82 -7.21 21.78
C GLU A 55 -9.67 -7.78 20.62
N ILE A 56 -9.78 -7.04 19.51
CA ILE A 56 -10.51 -7.50 18.33
C ILE A 56 -9.85 -8.75 17.74
N LEU A 57 -8.53 -8.76 17.59
CA LEU A 57 -7.78 -9.92 17.11
C LEU A 57 -8.08 -11.14 17.99
N LYS A 58 -7.90 -11.02 19.32
CA LYS A 58 -8.19 -12.12 20.26
C LYS A 58 -9.63 -12.64 20.16
N SER A 59 -10.59 -11.79 19.78
CA SER A 59 -12.01 -12.17 19.68
C SER A 59 -12.42 -12.76 18.33
N LEU A 60 -11.76 -12.35 17.23
CA LEU A 60 -12.20 -12.68 15.87
C LEU A 60 -11.22 -13.57 15.10
N SER A 61 -9.93 -13.55 15.43
CA SER A 61 -8.95 -14.40 14.74
C SER A 61 -8.92 -15.78 15.38
N TYR A 62 -9.26 -16.80 14.59
CA TYR A 62 -9.11 -18.21 14.94
C TYR A 62 -7.99 -18.90 14.14
N ASP A 63 -7.45 -18.23 13.12
CA ASP A 63 -6.32 -18.67 12.32
C ASP A 63 -5.46 -17.47 11.87
N HIS A 64 -4.26 -17.77 11.37
CA HIS A 64 -3.30 -16.76 10.89
C HIS A 64 -3.78 -15.99 9.65
N PHE A 65 -4.63 -16.59 8.82
CA PHE A 65 -5.16 -15.92 7.63
C PHE A 65 -6.13 -14.81 8.03
N THR A 66 -7.04 -15.11 8.94
CA THR A 66 -8.00 -14.17 9.51
C THR A 66 -7.29 -13.07 10.28
N GLU A 67 -6.26 -13.41 11.05
CA GLU A 67 -5.39 -12.42 11.71
C GLU A 67 -4.76 -11.45 10.71
N PHE A 68 -4.20 -11.97 9.61
CA PHE A 68 -3.62 -11.16 8.54
C PHE A 68 -4.67 -10.25 7.87
N VAL A 69 -5.84 -10.78 7.53
CA VAL A 69 -6.95 -10.01 6.94
C VAL A 69 -7.40 -8.90 7.89
N LEU A 70 -7.56 -9.18 9.19
CA LEU A 70 -7.94 -8.17 10.19
C LEU A 70 -6.89 -7.08 10.32
N ASN A 71 -5.59 -7.44 10.35
CA ASN A 71 -4.51 -6.46 10.36
C ASN A 71 -4.55 -5.57 9.11
N LEU A 72 -4.74 -6.14 7.92
CA LEU A 72 -4.90 -5.36 6.69
C LEU A 72 -6.11 -4.41 6.77
N LEU A 73 -7.23 -4.89 7.30
CA LEU A 73 -8.44 -4.08 7.50
C LEU A 73 -8.28 -2.97 8.54
N PHE A 74 -7.41 -3.14 9.55
CA PHE A 74 -7.07 -2.07 10.48
C PHE A 74 -6.22 -1.01 9.81
N GLU A 75 -5.16 -1.41 9.11
CA GLU A 75 -4.30 -0.47 8.38
C GLU A 75 -5.10 0.29 7.30
N PHE A 76 -5.98 -0.40 6.58
CA PHE A 76 -6.93 0.23 5.66
C PHE A 76 -7.76 1.30 6.38
N SER A 77 -8.42 0.96 7.49
CA SER A 77 -9.25 1.93 8.23
C SER A 77 -8.43 3.10 8.78
N ILE A 78 -7.25 2.86 9.35
CA ILE A 78 -6.37 3.91 9.87
C ILE A 78 -6.01 4.89 8.74
N ASN A 79 -5.68 4.40 7.55
CA ASN A 79 -5.36 5.25 6.41
C ASN A 79 -6.50 6.23 6.08
N TYR A 80 -7.74 5.72 6.03
CA TYR A 80 -8.92 6.52 5.73
C TYR A 80 -9.43 7.37 6.90
N GLU A 81 -9.07 7.04 8.15
CA GLU A 81 -9.25 7.94 9.29
C GLU A 81 -8.29 9.15 9.21
N VAL A 82 -7.07 8.95 8.70
CA VAL A 82 -6.04 10.00 8.54
C VAL A 82 -6.33 10.92 7.36
N LEU A 83 -6.93 10.41 6.28
CA LEU A 83 -7.31 11.21 5.11
C LEU A 83 -8.22 12.41 5.47
N ASN A 84 -8.94 12.37 6.59
CA ASN A 84 -9.73 13.49 7.12
C ASN A 84 -9.00 14.37 8.17
N ARG A 85 -7.89 13.91 8.78
CA ARG A 85 -6.97 14.79 9.56
C ARG A 85 -6.04 15.57 8.66
N ASN A 86 -5.69 14.96 7.53
CA ASN A 86 -4.78 15.46 6.53
C ASN A 86 -5.53 15.59 5.19
N SER A 87 -6.47 16.53 5.13
CA SER A 87 -6.54 17.41 3.96
C SER A 87 -5.39 18.43 4.01
N ALA A 88 -4.26 18.12 4.64
CA ALA A 88 -3.04 18.20 3.87
C ALA A 88 -3.16 17.08 2.84
N ASP A 89 -3.73 17.41 1.67
CA ASP A 89 -3.30 16.78 0.43
C ASP A 89 -1.83 16.40 0.64
N SER A 90 -1.40 15.19 0.32
CA SER A 90 0.00 15.04 -0.05
C SER A 90 0.17 16.01 -1.22
N VAL A 91 0.52 17.26 -0.92
CA VAL A 91 0.27 18.36 -1.83
C VAL A 91 1.11 17.99 -3.03
N LYS A 92 0.42 17.71 -4.13
CA LYS A 92 1.03 17.18 -5.31
C LYS A 92 1.79 18.32 -5.96
N TYR A 93 3.02 18.53 -5.53
CA TYR A 93 3.88 19.52 -6.17
C TYR A 93 4.49 18.90 -7.41
N SER A 94 4.60 19.69 -8.48
CA SER A 94 5.46 19.35 -9.60
C SER A 94 6.85 19.92 -9.32
N ARG A 95 7.87 19.07 -9.43
CA ARG A 95 9.27 19.49 -9.32
C ARG A 95 10.00 19.08 -10.58
N ILE A 96 10.88 19.95 -11.09
CA ILE A 96 11.74 19.61 -12.22
C ILE A 96 13.17 19.51 -11.69
N LEU A 97 13.80 18.35 -11.85
CA LEU A 97 15.20 18.10 -11.51
C LEU A 97 15.90 17.57 -12.76
N ASN A 98 16.98 18.22 -13.18
CA ASN A 98 17.77 17.82 -14.35
C ASN A 98 16.93 17.59 -15.62
N GLY A 99 15.89 18.41 -15.83
CA GLY A 99 14.99 18.31 -16.98
C GLY A 99 13.90 17.23 -16.87
N VAL A 100 13.91 16.41 -15.82
CA VAL A 100 12.88 15.39 -15.55
C VAL A 100 11.83 15.98 -14.61
N LYS A 101 10.56 15.78 -14.95
CA LYS A 101 9.42 16.20 -14.13
C LYS A 101 9.08 15.10 -13.12
N TYR A 102 8.90 15.52 -11.89
CA TYR A 102 8.56 14.68 -10.75
C TYR A 102 7.25 15.13 -10.13
N ILE A 103 6.54 14.14 -9.58
CA ILE A 103 5.44 14.32 -8.66
C ILE A 103 6.00 14.18 -7.25
N GLU A 104 5.85 15.22 -6.43
CA GLU A 104 6.29 15.24 -5.04
C GLU A 104 5.14 14.91 -4.08
N TYR A 105 5.44 14.02 -3.14
CA TYR A 105 4.60 13.68 -1.99
C TYR A 105 5.36 14.02 -0.72
N ARG A 106 4.71 14.64 0.26
CA ARG A 106 5.32 14.96 1.57
C ARG A 106 4.58 14.25 2.69
N SER A 107 5.31 13.51 3.52
CA SER A 107 4.76 12.81 4.69
C SER A 107 5.89 12.26 5.58
N GLU A 108 5.50 11.63 6.69
CA GLU A 108 6.42 10.82 7.49
C GLU A 108 6.93 9.62 6.70
N ARG A 109 8.15 9.15 7.01
CA ARG A 109 8.86 8.11 6.25
C ARG A 109 8.01 6.86 6.05
N ASP A 110 7.35 6.37 7.09
CA ASP A 110 6.54 5.15 7.03
C ASP A 110 5.36 5.28 6.05
N ASN A 111 4.73 6.46 6.00
CA ASN A 111 3.66 6.73 5.04
C ASN A 111 4.18 6.80 3.61
N LEU A 112 5.39 7.33 3.39
CA LEU A 112 6.02 7.37 2.07
C LEU A 112 6.41 5.96 1.61
N ILE A 113 6.92 5.11 2.50
CA ILE A 113 7.20 3.69 2.22
C ILE A 113 5.90 2.93 1.92
N PHE A 114 4.84 3.20 2.69
CA PHE A 114 3.52 2.63 2.41
C PHE A 114 2.99 3.11 1.04
N LEU A 115 3.16 4.37 0.68
CA LEU A 115 2.76 4.86 -0.63
C LEU A 115 3.58 4.20 -1.74
N LEU A 116 4.90 4.06 -1.55
CA LEU A 116 5.78 3.33 -2.45
C LEU A 116 5.25 1.90 -2.69
N SER A 117 4.87 1.19 -1.62
CA SER A 117 4.33 -0.17 -1.74
C SER A 117 3.03 -0.26 -2.55
N ARG A 118 2.26 0.82 -2.66
CA ARG A 118 1.04 0.88 -3.51
C ARG A 118 1.32 1.33 -4.93
N ILE A 119 2.44 2.01 -5.16
CA ILE A 119 2.85 2.49 -6.47
C ILE A 119 3.64 1.44 -7.24
N LEU A 120 4.15 0.39 -6.62
CA LEU A 120 4.66 -0.79 -7.33
C LEU A 120 3.52 -1.64 -7.92
N ASN A 121 3.83 -2.57 -8.82
CA ASN A 121 2.84 -3.49 -9.36
C ASN A 121 2.54 -4.59 -8.33
N PRO A 122 1.30 -5.09 -8.23
CA PRO A 122 1.01 -6.27 -7.43
C PRO A 122 1.87 -7.47 -7.90
N GLY A 123 2.43 -8.23 -6.95
CA GLY A 123 3.28 -9.38 -7.26
C GLY A 123 4.71 -9.00 -7.69
N THR A 124 5.11 -7.74 -7.58
CA THR A 124 6.51 -7.34 -7.77
C THR A 124 7.42 -8.12 -6.81
N VAL A 125 8.54 -8.61 -7.34
CA VAL A 125 9.63 -9.21 -6.55
C VAL A 125 10.54 -8.09 -6.08
N VAL A 126 10.73 -7.99 -4.77
CA VAL A 126 11.50 -6.92 -4.13
C VAL A 126 12.67 -7.51 -3.37
N LEU A 127 13.88 -7.07 -3.70
CA LEU A 127 15.06 -7.22 -2.85
C LEU A 127 15.14 -5.99 -1.95
N CYS A 128 15.11 -6.18 -0.63
CA CYS A 128 15.15 -5.06 0.31
C CYS A 128 15.90 -5.47 1.58
N ASP A 129 17.01 -4.78 1.84
CA ASP A 129 17.87 -5.04 3.00
C ASP A 129 17.29 -4.45 4.31
N TYR A 130 16.27 -3.60 4.20
CA TYR A 130 15.62 -2.97 5.35
C TYR A 130 14.47 -3.82 5.88
N HIS A 131 14.69 -4.48 7.02
CA HIS A 131 13.70 -5.39 7.63
C HIS A 131 12.35 -4.73 7.98
N GLU A 132 12.33 -3.43 8.27
CA GLU A 132 11.08 -2.71 8.56
C GLU A 132 10.27 -2.42 7.28
N ILE A 133 10.96 -2.07 6.20
CA ILE A 133 10.36 -1.79 4.89
C ILE A 133 9.80 -3.08 4.28
N SER A 134 10.52 -4.20 4.40
CA SER A 134 10.08 -5.49 3.85
C SER A 134 8.76 -5.96 4.44
N LYS A 135 8.48 -5.70 5.73
CA LYS A 135 7.16 -5.99 6.34
C LYS A 135 6.03 -5.21 5.69
N ILE A 136 6.24 -3.92 5.41
CA ILE A 136 5.24 -3.07 4.74
C ILE A 136 5.01 -3.57 3.31
N LEU A 137 6.07 -3.92 2.59
CA LEU A 137 5.98 -4.43 1.22
C LEU A 137 5.27 -5.79 1.14
N ILE A 138 5.57 -6.72 2.04
CA ILE A 138 4.88 -8.02 2.13
C ILE A 138 3.37 -7.80 2.32
N SER A 139 2.99 -6.88 3.22
CA SER A 139 1.58 -6.58 3.48
C SER A 139 0.84 -5.99 2.27
N ALA A 140 1.58 -5.46 1.29
CA ALA A 140 1.05 -4.92 0.05
C ALA A 140 0.99 -5.95 -1.10
N GLY A 141 1.37 -7.21 -0.87
CA GLY A 141 1.31 -8.29 -1.87
C GLY A 141 2.56 -8.43 -2.74
N HIS A 142 3.72 -7.98 -2.24
CA HIS A 142 5.01 -8.12 -2.91
C HIS A 142 5.77 -9.36 -2.41
N HIS A 143 6.60 -9.94 -3.26
CA HIS A 143 7.45 -11.07 -2.91
C HIS A 143 8.83 -10.57 -2.49
N ILE A 144 9.28 -10.87 -1.26
CA ILE A 144 10.63 -10.51 -0.83
C ILE A 144 11.61 -11.60 -1.27
N ALA A 145 12.61 -11.21 -2.05
CA ALA A 145 13.69 -12.09 -2.51
C ALA A 145 15.01 -11.78 -1.80
N ASN A 146 15.87 -12.79 -1.68
CA ASN A 146 17.22 -12.65 -1.12
C ASN A 146 18.26 -12.23 -2.17
N ALA A 147 17.92 -12.32 -3.46
CA ALA A 147 18.77 -11.91 -4.57
C ALA A 147 17.91 -11.60 -5.81
N ILE A 148 18.32 -10.59 -6.56
CA ILE A 148 17.80 -10.26 -7.89
C ILE A 148 19.02 -10.06 -8.80
N GLU A 149 19.10 -10.81 -9.90
CA GLU A 149 20.26 -10.76 -10.80
C GLU A 149 20.33 -9.43 -11.57
N LYS A 150 19.16 -8.93 -12.02
CA LYS A 150 19.03 -7.64 -12.68
C LYS A 150 17.66 -7.03 -12.38
N PRO A 151 17.57 -6.04 -11.48
CA PRO A 151 16.30 -5.39 -11.18
C PRO A 151 15.86 -4.47 -12.33
N ASP A 152 14.55 -4.39 -12.57
CA ASP A 152 13.93 -3.43 -13.50
C ASP A 152 14.05 -2.00 -12.94
N LEU A 153 14.08 -1.86 -11.62
CA LEU A 153 14.20 -0.58 -10.92
C LEU A 153 15.05 -0.74 -9.65
N VAL A 154 15.97 0.19 -9.44
CA VAL A 154 16.71 0.32 -8.17
C VAL A 154 16.29 1.63 -7.51
N ILE A 155 15.90 1.56 -6.24
CA ILE A 155 15.50 2.70 -5.41
C ILE A 155 16.50 2.83 -4.29
N TYR A 156 17.13 4.00 -4.18
CA TYR A 156 18.04 4.28 -3.07
C TYR A 156 17.37 5.17 -2.03
N MET A 157 17.34 4.68 -0.80
CA MET A 157 16.72 5.32 0.36
C MET A 157 17.56 6.45 0.96
N ASP A 158 18.76 6.70 0.42
CA ASP A 158 19.66 7.79 0.79
C ASP A 158 19.37 9.10 0.04
N GLY A 159 18.38 9.11 -0.85
CA GLY A 159 17.92 10.31 -1.55
C GLY A 159 18.82 10.76 -2.68
N ARG A 160 19.58 9.85 -3.29
CA ARG A 160 20.35 10.10 -4.52
C ARG A 160 19.47 10.69 -5.63
N GLU A 161 19.99 11.73 -6.27
CA GLU A 161 19.36 12.35 -7.44
C GLU A 161 19.58 11.51 -8.70
N ASN A 162 18.80 11.76 -9.76
CA ASN A 162 18.76 10.99 -11.02
C ASN A 162 18.19 9.58 -10.90
N GLN A 163 17.16 9.42 -10.06
CA GLN A 163 16.41 8.18 -9.94
C GLN A 163 14.96 8.38 -10.36
N GLU A 164 14.35 7.29 -10.79
CA GLU A 164 12.92 7.23 -11.10
C GLU A 164 12.06 7.51 -9.86
N ILE A 165 12.55 7.13 -8.68
CA ILE A 165 11.94 7.43 -7.37
C ILE A 165 13.04 7.92 -6.42
N ILE A 166 12.81 9.04 -5.74
CA ILE A 166 13.74 9.63 -4.77
C ILE A 166 13.01 9.80 -3.44
N ILE A 167 13.53 9.26 -2.34
CA ILE A 167 12.95 9.44 -1.01
C ILE A 167 13.97 10.15 -0.11
N LYS A 168 13.63 11.36 0.35
CA LYS A 168 14.52 12.20 1.17
C LYS A 168 13.74 13.19 2.03
N ASP A 169 14.19 13.41 3.27
CA ASP A 169 13.73 14.50 4.15
C ASP A 169 12.20 14.65 4.25
N GLY A 170 11.47 13.55 4.44
CA GLY A 170 9.99 13.58 4.52
C GLY A 170 9.30 13.88 3.19
N SER A 171 10.00 13.70 2.07
CA SER A 171 9.47 13.81 0.72
C SER A 171 9.79 12.57 -0.11
N MET A 172 8.88 12.21 -1.01
CA MET A 172 9.09 11.23 -2.07
C MET A 172 8.80 11.91 -3.42
N LEU A 173 9.76 11.86 -4.33
CA LEU A 173 9.64 12.32 -5.71
C LEU A 173 9.49 11.10 -6.62
N ILE A 174 8.51 11.14 -7.52
CA ILE A 174 8.27 10.08 -8.51
C ILE A 174 8.31 10.70 -9.89
N SER A 175 9.22 10.23 -10.73
CA SER A 175 9.38 10.77 -12.09
C SER A 175 8.14 10.46 -12.95
N GLU A 176 7.88 11.28 -13.97
CA GLU A 176 6.88 10.94 -14.98
C GLU A 176 7.30 9.75 -15.86
N ASN A 177 8.62 9.52 -16.02
CA ASN A 177 9.16 8.38 -16.78
C ASN A 177 8.81 7.04 -16.13
N PHE A 178 8.92 6.96 -14.80
CA PHE A 178 8.49 5.82 -14.01
C PHE A 178 7.02 5.55 -14.23
N LEU A 179 6.18 6.58 -14.13
CA LEU A 179 4.73 6.42 -14.29
C LEU A 179 4.35 5.95 -15.69
N ALA A 180 5.09 6.38 -16.71
CA ALA A 180 4.90 5.93 -18.09
C ALA A 180 5.38 4.49 -18.34
N SER A 181 6.42 4.04 -17.64
CA SER A 181 7.05 2.73 -17.84
C SER A 181 6.65 1.67 -16.79
N LYS A 182 5.94 2.08 -15.74
CA LYS A 182 5.58 1.25 -14.56
C LYS A 182 5.02 -0.12 -14.94
N ALA A 183 4.22 -0.22 -16.00
CA ALA A 183 3.60 -1.48 -16.43
C ALA A 183 4.61 -2.61 -16.74
N ASN A 184 5.88 -2.27 -16.94
CA ASN A 184 6.96 -3.21 -17.27
C ASN A 184 7.91 -3.48 -16.09
N ILE A 185 7.62 -2.99 -14.88
CA ILE A 185 8.48 -3.11 -13.71
C ILE A 185 7.94 -4.21 -12.79
N TYR A 186 8.63 -5.34 -12.68
CA TYR A 186 8.24 -6.48 -11.86
C TYR A 186 9.32 -6.94 -10.88
N THR A 187 10.55 -6.45 -11.02
CA THR A 187 11.67 -6.70 -10.12
C THR A 187 12.24 -5.38 -9.62
N VAL A 188 12.28 -5.18 -8.30
CA VAL A 188 12.73 -3.93 -7.68
C VAL A 188 13.78 -4.23 -6.62
N GLU A 189 14.84 -3.43 -6.57
CA GLU A 189 15.83 -3.47 -5.51
C GLU A 189 15.76 -2.16 -4.71
N ILE A 190 15.69 -2.27 -3.39
CA ILE A 190 15.64 -1.12 -2.47
C ILE A 190 16.89 -1.16 -1.59
N GLN A 191 17.78 -0.18 -1.80
CA GLN A 191 19.06 -0.01 -1.12
C GLN A 191 19.09 1.22 -0.21
#